data_AF-A0A0S8HIJ1-F1
#
_entry.id   AF-A0A0S8HIJ1-F1
#
_cell.length_a   1.000
_cell.length_b   1.000
_cell.length_c   1.000
_cell.angle_alpha   90.00
_cell.angle_beta   90.00
_cell.angle_gamma   90.00
#
_symmetry.space_group_name_H-M   'P 1'
#
loop_
_entity.id
_entity.type
_entity.pdbx_description
1 polymer ?
#
loop_
_entity_poly.entity_id
_entity_poly.type
_entity_poly.pdbx_seq_one_letter_code
_entity_poly.pdbx_strand_id
1 'polypeptide(L)'
;MGLMLSGCWEVKQKITLNPDASGKLAFDLITVPTANLSPLGGKMGQEIEDPQQAARDTVADLIHQQVKGVEAWKDLSIEVLKDGRIRFQGVAYFRDYAQLKAPWSLQGIKWQKVEGAMVLDGALEAVKKPSLPGVPPGMPGAPPATPTKPVEELTEKQLHTKILAARMSYQQGRGLMTAIMGSMKTDTTFMLPGKVVEQGAFQKTADGGLRVALEGSKMLQALDKLMADEKFLSHAVKAGEDPMEGKLAEKVMTQMVLGSDAPLRAKVTGELKPLFDYEAEMTNAKAAMAAMFGKLQIPLQPQRPAFPMPMPMPTLPEEDF
;
A
#
# COMPACT_ATOMS: atom_id res chain seq x y z
N MET A 1 -3.82 0.89 -13.59
CA MET A 1 -4.34 2.17 -13.05
C MET A 1 -4.55 1.96 -11.56
N GLY A 2 -3.59 2.33 -10.71
CA GLY A 2 -3.67 1.99 -9.28
C GLY A 2 -2.41 2.28 -8.45
N LEU A 3 -1.52 3.16 -8.94
CA LEU A 3 -0.37 3.65 -8.18
C LEU A 3 -0.42 5.17 -8.19
N MET A 4 -1.45 5.68 -7.53
CA MET A 4 -1.55 7.05 -7.13
C MET A 4 -1.71 7.01 -5.61
N LEU A 5 -0.75 7.60 -4.89
CA LEU A 5 -0.91 8.13 -3.52
C LEU A 5 -0.62 7.23 -2.30
N SER A 6 0.00 6.05 -2.41
CA SER A 6 0.44 5.28 -1.23
C SER A 6 1.59 5.92 -0.43
N GLY A 7 2.12 7.06 -0.88
CA GLY A 7 3.30 7.70 -0.27
C GLY A 7 3.05 8.52 1.01
N CYS A 8 1.84 9.05 1.20
CA CYS A 8 1.63 10.05 2.26
C CYS A 8 1.05 9.46 3.55
N TRP A 9 1.30 8.19 3.85
CA TRP A 9 0.64 7.49 4.96
C TRP A 9 1.58 7.17 6.10
N GLU A 10 1.18 7.60 7.30
CA GLU A 10 1.68 7.04 8.55
C GLU A 10 0.56 6.19 9.15
N VAL A 11 0.80 4.89 9.30
CA VAL A 11 -0.20 3.90 9.71
C VAL A 11 0.34 3.13 10.88
N LYS A 12 -0.44 3.11 11.95
CA LYS A 12 -0.32 2.10 12.99
C LYS A 12 -1.58 1.25 12.98
N GLN A 13 -1.43 -0.06 12.85
CA GLN A 13 -2.58 -0.94 12.79
C GLN A 13 -2.35 -2.26 13.53
N LYS A 14 -3.44 -2.78 14.08
CA LYS A 14 -3.51 -4.09 14.73
C LYS A 14 -4.58 -4.92 14.03
N ILE A 15 -4.17 -6.03 13.44
CA ILE A 15 -5.05 -6.99 12.77
C ILE A 15 -5.22 -8.17 13.71
N THR A 16 -6.45 -8.44 14.13
CA THR A 16 -6.80 -9.62 14.93
C THR A 16 -7.52 -10.62 14.04
N LEU A 17 -6.97 -11.82 13.91
CA LEU A 17 -7.49 -12.88 13.05
C LEU A 17 -8.06 -14.03 13.87
N ASN A 18 -9.20 -14.55 13.44
CA ASN A 18 -9.76 -15.80 13.90
C ASN A 18 -9.32 -16.97 12.99
N PRO A 19 -9.49 -18.22 13.45
CA PRO A 19 -9.13 -19.41 12.66
C PRO A 19 -9.90 -19.53 11.34
N ASP A 20 -11.10 -18.94 11.26
CA ASP A 20 -11.97 -18.94 10.08
C ASP A 20 -11.68 -17.78 9.10
N ALA A 21 -10.58 -17.06 9.30
CA ALA A 21 -10.17 -15.87 8.56
C ALA A 21 -11.04 -14.62 8.76
N SER A 22 -12.07 -14.67 9.62
CA SER A 22 -12.73 -13.46 10.11
C SER A 22 -11.79 -12.66 11.01
N GLY A 23 -12.04 -11.37 11.13
CA GLY A 23 -11.15 -10.53 11.91
C GLY A 23 -11.62 -9.11 12.09
N LYS A 24 -10.78 -8.35 12.80
CA LYS A 24 -10.89 -6.90 12.94
C LYS A 24 -9.56 -6.22 12.73
N LEU A 25 -9.61 -5.09 12.04
CA LEU A 25 -8.49 -4.19 11.77
C LEU A 25 -8.73 -2.91 12.58
N ALA A 26 -7.99 -2.74 13.67
CA ALA A 26 -7.91 -1.46 14.36
C ALA A 26 -6.78 -0.64 13.75
N PHE A 27 -7.03 0.59 13.33
CA PHE A 27 -6.06 1.42 12.63
C PHE A 27 -6.06 2.87 13.14
N ASP A 28 -4.91 3.50 13.01
CA ASP A 28 -4.64 4.93 13.19
C ASP A 28 -3.81 5.36 11.98
N LEU A 29 -4.47 6.04 11.04
CA LEU A 29 -3.93 6.48 9.76
C LEU A 29 -3.78 8.01 9.78
N ILE A 30 -2.61 8.52 9.43
CA ILE A 30 -2.39 9.91 9.09
C ILE A 30 -2.15 10.00 7.58
N THR A 31 -2.93 10.82 6.90
CA THR A 31 -2.88 11.03 5.44
C THR A 31 -2.99 12.51 5.08
N VAL A 32 -2.72 12.85 3.83
CA VAL A 32 -3.05 14.16 3.26
C VAL A 32 -4.43 14.13 2.57
N PRO A 33 -5.12 15.28 2.44
CA PRO A 33 -6.36 15.38 1.67
C PRO A 33 -6.16 14.97 0.20
N THR A 34 -7.05 14.14 -0.34
CA THR A 34 -6.98 13.67 -1.75
C THR A 34 -7.62 14.63 -2.74
N ALA A 35 -8.45 15.58 -2.28
CA ALA A 35 -9.18 16.55 -3.10
C ALA A 35 -8.27 17.36 -4.05
N ASN A 36 -7.02 17.59 -3.67
CA ASN A 36 -6.04 18.34 -4.47
C ASN A 36 -5.18 17.48 -5.42
N LEU A 37 -5.40 16.17 -5.46
CA LEU A 37 -4.49 15.21 -6.13
C LEU A 37 -5.17 14.34 -7.20
N SER A 38 -6.47 14.51 -7.48
CA SER A 38 -7.14 13.74 -8.53
C SER A 38 -6.87 14.33 -9.92
N PRO A 39 -6.17 13.62 -10.82
CA PRO A 39 -5.84 14.10 -12.17
C PRO A 39 -7.06 14.17 -13.10
N LEU A 40 -8.22 13.65 -12.69
CA LEU A 40 -9.45 13.55 -13.49
C LEU A 40 -10.58 14.46 -13.00
N GLY A 41 -10.33 15.33 -12.02
CA GLY A 41 -11.37 16.24 -11.51
C GLY A 41 -11.03 17.06 -10.27
N GLY A 42 -9.85 16.86 -9.66
CA GLY A 42 -9.35 17.77 -8.63
C GLY A 42 -8.68 18.96 -9.30
N LYS A 43 -9.11 20.19 -8.97
CA LYS A 43 -8.39 21.39 -9.41
C LYS A 43 -7.12 21.51 -8.56
N MET A 44 -6.02 20.96 -9.07
CA MET A 44 -4.70 21.05 -8.43
C MET A 44 -4.40 22.54 -8.11
N GLY A 45 -4.19 22.86 -6.83
CA GLY A 45 -3.91 24.23 -6.38
C GLY A 45 -5.12 25.08 -6.00
N GLN A 46 -6.33 24.51 -5.91
CA GLN A 46 -7.44 25.21 -5.26
C GLN A 46 -7.24 25.29 -3.74
N GLU A 47 -7.58 26.46 -3.21
CA GLU A 47 -7.63 26.72 -1.78
C GLU A 47 -8.72 25.87 -1.13
N ILE A 48 -8.38 25.23 -0.01
CA ILE A 48 -9.34 24.44 0.77
C ILE A 48 -10.07 25.41 1.70
N GLU A 49 -11.28 25.80 1.32
CA GLU A 49 -12.10 26.73 2.11
C GLU A 49 -12.54 26.14 3.45
N ASP A 50 -12.86 24.84 3.49
CA ASP A 50 -13.21 24.10 4.71
C ASP A 50 -12.35 22.83 4.85
N PRO A 51 -11.25 22.90 5.64
CA PRO A 51 -10.38 21.76 5.89
C PRO A 51 -11.10 20.57 6.52
N GLN A 52 -12.12 20.81 7.34
CA GLN A 52 -12.87 19.75 8.00
C GLN A 52 -13.76 19.02 6.99
N GLN A 53 -14.41 19.75 6.07
CA GLN A 53 -15.17 19.13 5.00
C GLN A 53 -14.28 18.32 4.06
N ALA A 54 -13.13 18.87 3.64
CA ALA A 54 -12.17 18.15 2.80
C ALA A 54 -11.66 16.85 3.45
N ALA A 55 -11.49 16.86 4.78
CA ALA A 55 -11.14 15.66 5.54
C ALA A 55 -12.25 14.60 5.50
N ARG A 56 -13.51 15.00 5.68
CA ARG A 56 -14.67 14.09 5.58
C ARG A 56 -14.78 13.48 4.19
N ASP A 57 -14.63 14.28 3.14
CA ASP A 57 -14.71 13.81 1.75
C ASP A 57 -13.60 12.82 1.43
N THR A 58 -12.37 13.11 1.90
CA THR A 58 -11.23 12.21 1.76
C THR A 58 -11.49 10.87 2.47
N VAL A 59 -12.01 10.89 3.69
CA VAL A 59 -12.34 9.66 4.45
C VAL A 59 -13.51 8.91 3.81
N ALA A 60 -14.52 9.61 3.30
CA ALA A 60 -15.63 9.01 2.58
C ALA A 60 -15.14 8.29 1.31
N ASP A 61 -14.26 8.90 0.53
CA ASP A 61 -13.64 8.26 -0.63
C ASP A 61 -12.82 7.03 -0.23
N LEU A 62 -12.00 7.12 0.81
CA LEU A 62 -11.23 5.99 1.33
C LEU A 62 -12.15 4.82 1.69
N ILE A 63 -13.19 5.06 2.50
CA ILE A 63 -14.12 4.02 2.97
C ILE A 63 -14.88 3.39 1.81
N HIS A 64 -15.41 4.20 0.88
CA HIS A 64 -16.36 3.71 -0.12
C HIS A 64 -15.68 3.20 -1.40
N GLN A 65 -14.61 3.87 -1.84
CA GLN A 65 -13.96 3.56 -3.11
C GLN A 65 -12.75 2.66 -2.93
N GLN A 66 -11.93 2.94 -1.92
CA GLN A 66 -10.61 2.32 -1.80
C GLN A 66 -10.59 1.10 -0.88
N VAL A 67 -11.47 1.05 0.12
CA VAL A 67 -11.60 -0.08 1.02
C VAL A 67 -12.62 -1.10 0.49
N LYS A 68 -12.27 -2.39 0.54
CA LYS A 68 -13.14 -3.54 0.19
C LYS A 68 -13.03 -4.62 1.26
N GLY A 69 -14.07 -5.45 1.36
CA GLY A 69 -14.12 -6.59 2.29
C GLY A 69 -14.49 -6.24 3.73
N VAL A 70 -14.89 -5.00 4.02
CA VAL A 70 -15.36 -4.57 5.34
C VAL A 70 -16.87 -4.69 5.41
N GLU A 71 -17.38 -5.38 6.43
CA GLU A 71 -18.81 -5.55 6.70
C GLU A 71 -19.35 -4.53 7.71
N ALA A 72 -18.52 -4.15 8.69
CA ALA A 72 -18.89 -3.19 9.70
C ALA A 72 -17.74 -2.27 10.12
N TRP A 73 -18.07 -1.05 10.52
CA TRP A 73 -17.16 -0.06 11.07
C TRP A 73 -17.57 0.28 12.49
N LYS A 74 -16.59 0.52 13.36
CA LYS A 74 -16.81 0.92 14.75
C LYS A 74 -15.76 1.95 15.15
N ASP A 75 -16.13 2.83 16.08
CA ASP A 75 -15.22 3.79 16.74
C ASP A 75 -14.45 4.67 15.74
N LEU A 76 -15.08 5.04 14.62
CA LEU A 76 -14.46 5.93 13.64
C LEU A 76 -14.32 7.35 14.18
N SER A 77 -13.20 8.01 13.88
CA SER A 77 -13.05 9.45 14.07
C SER A 77 -12.16 10.09 13.02
N ILE A 78 -12.41 11.36 12.73
CA ILE A 78 -11.66 12.19 11.79
C ILE A 78 -11.18 13.45 12.52
N GLU A 79 -9.89 13.73 12.44
CA GLU A 79 -9.28 14.93 13.02
C GLU A 79 -8.39 15.61 11.97
N VAL A 80 -8.54 16.92 11.78
CA VAL A 80 -7.59 17.73 11.02
C VAL A 80 -6.48 18.16 11.96
N LEU A 81 -5.26 17.71 11.68
CA LEU A 81 -4.07 18.05 12.44
C LEU A 81 -3.62 19.49 12.15
N LYS A 82 -2.82 20.06 13.06
CA LYS A 82 -2.31 21.44 12.95
C LYS A 82 -1.47 21.69 11.69
N ASP A 83 -0.91 20.64 11.11
CA ASP A 83 -0.12 20.69 9.88
C ASP A 83 -0.96 20.44 8.61
N GLY A 84 -2.30 20.41 8.74
CA GLY A 84 -3.24 20.21 7.63
C GLY A 84 -3.42 18.75 7.20
N ARG A 85 -2.74 17.79 7.85
CA ARG A 85 -2.98 16.36 7.62
C ARG A 85 -4.26 15.90 8.30
N ILE A 86 -4.77 14.76 7.84
CA ILE A 86 -5.98 14.12 8.36
C ILE A 86 -5.55 12.91 9.16
N ARG A 87 -5.97 12.83 10.43
CA ARG A 87 -5.93 11.61 11.22
C ARG A 87 -7.27 10.91 11.14
N PHE A 88 -7.27 9.67 10.67
CA PHE A 88 -8.41 8.80 10.56
C PHE A 88 -8.14 7.51 11.34
N GLN A 89 -8.97 7.22 12.33
CA GLN A 89 -8.84 6.03 13.17
C GLN A 89 -10.16 5.31 13.30
N GLY A 90 -10.09 4.02 13.61
CA GLY A 90 -11.25 3.22 13.98
C GLY A 90 -11.01 1.72 13.82
N VAL A 91 -12.11 0.95 13.79
CA VAL A 91 -12.09 -0.50 13.68
C VAL A 91 -12.96 -0.96 12.51
N ALA A 92 -12.36 -1.75 11.62
CA ALA A 92 -13.05 -2.40 10.51
C ALA A 92 -13.20 -3.90 10.79
N TYR A 93 -14.42 -4.42 10.67
CA TYR A 93 -14.73 -5.86 10.79
C TYR A 93 -14.85 -6.46 9.39
N PHE A 94 -14.24 -7.63 9.20
CA PHE A 94 -14.23 -8.34 7.93
C PHE A 94 -14.43 -9.83 8.14
N ARG A 95 -15.16 -10.47 7.22
CA ARG A 95 -15.47 -11.90 7.27
C ARG A 95 -14.32 -12.77 6.78
N ASP A 96 -13.57 -12.25 5.82
CA ASP A 96 -12.50 -12.97 5.13
C ASP A 96 -11.34 -12.02 4.88
N TYR A 97 -10.21 -12.29 5.54
CA TYR A 97 -8.99 -11.50 5.39
C TYR A 97 -8.50 -11.44 3.93
N ALA A 98 -8.72 -12.47 3.12
CA ALA A 98 -8.30 -12.47 1.71
C ALA A 98 -9.10 -11.46 0.85
N GLN A 99 -10.28 -11.05 1.31
CA GLN A 99 -11.13 -10.05 0.66
C GLN A 99 -10.88 -8.64 1.19
N LEU A 100 -10.21 -8.49 2.33
CA LEU A 100 -9.88 -7.20 2.89
C LEU A 100 -8.84 -6.51 2.00
N LYS A 101 -9.26 -5.41 1.38
CA LYS A 101 -8.37 -4.51 0.65
C LYS A 101 -8.49 -3.16 1.31
N ALA A 102 -7.46 -2.75 2.02
CA ALA A 102 -7.29 -1.39 2.47
C ALA A 102 -5.95 -0.92 1.91
N PRO A 103 -5.89 0.22 1.23
CA PRO A 103 -4.69 0.56 0.49
C PRO A 103 -3.50 0.82 1.43
N TRP A 104 -3.77 1.22 2.69
CA TRP A 104 -2.77 1.40 3.75
C TRP A 104 -2.38 0.10 4.48
N SER A 105 -3.08 -1.00 4.24
CA SER A 105 -2.73 -2.30 4.78
C SER A 105 -1.64 -2.95 3.95
N LEU A 106 -0.80 -3.77 4.59
CA LEU A 106 0.15 -4.63 3.89
C LEU A 106 -0.62 -5.53 2.92
N GLN A 107 -0.30 -5.38 1.63
CA GLN A 107 -0.81 -6.22 0.57
C GLN A 107 0.03 -7.50 0.47
N GLY A 108 -0.52 -8.56 -0.10
CA GLY A 108 0.21 -9.82 -0.33
C GLY A 108 0.35 -10.73 0.90
N ILE A 109 -0.22 -10.34 2.05
CA ILE A 109 -0.34 -11.21 3.22
C ILE A 109 -1.53 -12.15 3.04
N LYS A 110 -1.29 -13.44 3.21
CA LYS A 110 -2.29 -14.51 3.15
C LYS A 110 -2.42 -15.15 4.52
N TRP A 111 -3.65 -15.38 4.94
CA TRP A 111 -3.96 -16.17 6.12
C TRP A 111 -4.73 -17.42 5.69
N GLN A 112 -4.11 -18.59 5.83
CA GLN A 112 -4.65 -19.81 5.25
C GLN A 112 -4.44 -21.02 6.16
N LYS A 113 -5.40 -21.94 6.09
CA LYS A 113 -5.32 -23.24 6.74
C LYS A 113 -4.43 -24.16 5.93
N VAL A 114 -3.49 -24.81 6.60
CA VAL A 114 -2.67 -25.91 6.08
C VAL A 114 -2.86 -27.12 6.97
N GLU A 115 -2.37 -28.30 6.57
CA GLU A 115 -2.56 -29.54 7.33
C GLU A 115 -2.13 -29.39 8.80
N GLY A 116 -3.11 -29.40 9.72
CA GLY A 116 -2.92 -29.25 11.16
C GLY A 116 -2.47 -27.88 11.66
N ALA A 117 -2.46 -26.83 10.83
CA ALA A 117 -1.96 -25.51 11.22
C ALA A 117 -2.65 -24.35 10.47
N MET A 118 -2.42 -23.14 10.95
CA MET A 118 -2.68 -21.92 10.20
C MET A 118 -1.37 -21.23 9.85
N VAL A 119 -1.28 -20.65 8.66
CA VAL A 119 -0.07 -19.97 8.19
C VAL A 119 -0.44 -18.55 7.77
N LEU A 120 0.29 -17.59 8.34
CA LEU A 120 0.37 -16.22 7.87
C LEU A 120 1.56 -16.14 6.93
N ASP A 121 1.35 -15.90 5.65
CA ASP A 121 2.40 -15.87 4.64
C ASP A 121 2.35 -14.57 3.86
N GLY A 122 3.42 -13.80 3.90
CA GLY A 122 3.55 -12.52 3.25
C GLY A 122 4.59 -12.58 2.15
N ALA A 123 4.18 -12.27 0.92
CA ALA A 123 5.11 -11.79 -0.08
C ALA A 123 5.09 -10.26 0.01
N LEU A 124 6.22 -9.66 0.38
CA LEU A 124 6.47 -8.28 -0.01
C LEU A 124 6.66 -8.30 -1.52
N GLU A 125 5.57 -8.23 -2.28
CA GLU A 125 5.72 -8.06 -3.72
C GLU A 125 6.55 -6.80 -3.92
N ALA A 126 7.70 -6.95 -4.60
CA ALA A 126 8.47 -5.80 -5.04
C ALA A 126 7.48 -4.82 -5.67
N VAL A 127 7.49 -3.57 -5.19
CA VAL A 127 6.62 -2.51 -5.69
C VAL A 127 6.81 -2.48 -7.19
N LYS A 128 5.89 -3.11 -7.95
CA LYS A 128 5.91 -3.04 -9.41
C LYS A 128 5.93 -1.56 -9.73
N LYS A 129 6.86 -1.13 -10.61
CA LYS A 129 7.05 0.29 -10.98
C LYS A 129 5.69 0.99 -10.95
N PRO A 130 5.50 2.05 -10.13
CA PRO A 130 4.41 2.97 -10.36
C PRO A 130 4.47 3.31 -11.84
N SER A 131 3.44 2.95 -12.60
CA SER A 131 3.27 3.50 -13.93
C SER A 131 3.02 4.99 -13.68
N LEU A 132 4.07 5.80 -13.74
CA LEU A 132 3.96 7.24 -13.56
C LEU A 132 2.90 7.74 -14.55
N PRO A 133 1.80 8.35 -14.08
CA PRO A 133 0.83 8.92 -14.98
C PRO A 133 1.53 10.05 -15.76
N GLY A 134 1.63 9.89 -17.08
CA GLY A 134 2.21 10.90 -17.96
C GLY A 134 3.61 10.62 -18.50
N VAL A 135 4.21 9.44 -18.27
CA VAL A 135 5.34 8.98 -19.09
C VAL A 135 4.80 8.04 -20.17
N PRO A 136 4.67 8.47 -21.43
CA PRO A 136 4.26 7.59 -22.52
C PRO A 136 5.24 6.40 -22.60
N PRO A 137 4.75 5.16 -22.78
CA PRO A 137 5.60 4.05 -23.18
C PRO A 137 6.33 4.46 -24.47
N GLY A 138 7.66 4.53 -24.45
CA GLY A 138 8.46 4.82 -25.65
C GLY A 138 9.03 6.23 -25.81
N MET A 139 9.32 6.97 -24.73
CA MET A 139 10.27 8.10 -24.88
C MET A 139 11.60 7.58 -25.45
N PRO A 140 12.21 8.29 -26.43
CA PRO A 140 13.54 7.95 -26.92
C PRO A 140 14.55 8.13 -25.78
N GLY A 141 15.02 7.00 -25.22
CA GLY A 141 15.97 6.96 -24.10
C GLY A 141 15.63 5.98 -22.99
N ALA A 142 14.41 5.41 -22.94
CA ALA A 142 14.11 4.27 -22.09
C ALA A 142 14.65 2.99 -22.75
N PRO A 143 15.59 2.24 -22.14
CA PRO A 143 15.96 0.93 -22.65
C PRO A 143 14.71 0.04 -22.64
N PRO A 144 14.40 -0.68 -23.74
CA PRO A 144 13.26 -1.58 -23.75
C PRO A 144 13.43 -2.67 -22.68
N ALA A 145 12.39 -2.87 -21.88
CA ALA A 145 12.27 -3.96 -20.93
C ALA A 145 11.96 -5.27 -21.67
N THR A 146 12.90 -5.73 -22.47
CA THR A 146 12.91 -7.10 -23.00
C THR A 146 13.96 -7.86 -22.21
N PRO A 147 13.65 -9.07 -21.67
CA PRO A 147 14.66 -9.92 -21.07
C PRO A 147 15.69 -10.22 -22.14
N THR A 148 16.79 -9.48 -22.09
CA THR A 148 17.90 -9.64 -23.02
C THR A 148 18.58 -10.92 -22.58
N LYS A 149 18.84 -11.84 -23.52
CA LYS A 149 19.67 -13.03 -23.25
C LYS A 149 20.91 -12.61 -22.43
N PRO A 150 21.45 -13.49 -21.54
CA PRO A 150 22.69 -13.22 -20.82
C PRO A 150 23.69 -12.64 -21.83
N VAL A 151 24.06 -11.37 -21.62
CA VAL A 151 24.82 -10.66 -22.64
C VAL A 151 26.19 -11.32 -22.68
N GLU A 152 26.53 -11.90 -23.84
CA GLU A 152 27.89 -12.34 -24.15
C GLU A 152 28.87 -11.28 -23.66
N GLU A 153 29.83 -11.72 -22.84
CA GLU A 153 30.80 -10.93 -22.07
C GLU A 153 30.81 -9.42 -22.38
N LEU A 154 29.99 -8.66 -21.63
CA LEU A 154 30.06 -7.19 -21.68
C LEU A 154 31.51 -6.76 -21.44
N THR A 155 32.06 -6.00 -22.36
CA THR A 155 33.36 -5.34 -22.14
C THR A 155 33.28 -4.45 -20.91
N GLU A 156 34.39 -4.25 -20.19
CA GLU A 156 34.43 -3.40 -18.98
C GLU A 156 33.86 -1.99 -19.24
N LYS A 157 34.11 -1.45 -20.43
CA LYS A 157 33.58 -0.15 -20.87
C LYS A 157 32.05 -0.17 -21.01
N GLN A 158 31.47 -1.22 -21.57
CA GLN A 158 30.00 -1.36 -21.68
C GLN A 158 29.36 -1.57 -20.32
N LEU A 159 29.98 -2.37 -19.45
CA LEU A 159 29.52 -2.58 -18.07
C LEU A 159 29.49 -1.25 -17.30
N HIS A 160 30.60 -0.50 -17.32
CA HIS A 160 30.68 0.81 -16.67
C HIS A 160 29.63 1.79 -17.20
N THR A 161 29.42 1.82 -18.52
CA THR A 161 28.41 2.69 -19.16
C THR A 161 27.00 2.37 -18.67
N LYS A 162 26.64 1.08 -18.56
CA LYS A 162 25.33 0.65 -18.07
C LYS A 162 25.14 0.97 -16.58
N ILE A 163 26.18 0.76 -15.76
CA ILE A 163 26.17 1.13 -14.33
C ILE A 163 25.97 2.63 -14.15
N LEU A 164 26.68 3.46 -14.94
CA LEU A 164 26.54 4.91 -14.89
C LEU A 164 25.13 5.36 -15.29
N ALA A 165 24.57 4.79 -16.36
CA ALA A 165 23.20 5.08 -16.79
C ALA A 165 22.16 4.73 -15.71
N ALA A 166 22.31 3.58 -15.03
CA ALA A 166 21.43 3.19 -13.92
C ALA A 166 21.51 4.18 -12.76
N ARG A 167 22.72 4.63 -12.37
CA ARG A 167 22.91 5.67 -11.34
C ARG A 167 22.27 6.98 -11.73
N MET A 168 22.45 7.43 -12.97
CA MET A 168 21.83 8.68 -13.46
C MET A 168 20.31 8.60 -13.42
N SER A 169 19.72 7.49 -13.88
CA SER A 169 18.27 7.28 -13.84
C SER A 169 17.73 7.28 -12.41
N TYR A 170 18.42 6.60 -11.48
CA TYR A 170 18.08 6.64 -10.06
C TYR A 170 18.10 8.06 -9.50
N GLN A 171 19.17 8.83 -9.75
CA GLN A 171 19.28 10.20 -9.26
C GLN A 171 18.19 11.12 -9.82
N GLN A 172 17.77 10.93 -11.07
CA GLN A 172 16.66 11.67 -11.67
C GLN A 172 15.32 11.39 -10.97
N GLY A 173 15.06 10.12 -10.59
CA GLY A 173 13.83 9.72 -9.90
C GLY A 173 13.84 9.94 -8.39
N ARG A 174 15.02 10.12 -7.78
CA ARG A 174 15.23 10.12 -6.32
C ARG A 174 14.42 11.19 -5.59
N GLY A 175 14.31 12.40 -6.14
CA GLY A 175 13.52 13.47 -5.55
C GLY A 175 12.04 13.12 -5.42
N LEU A 176 11.46 12.56 -6.49
CA LEU A 176 10.07 12.10 -6.49
C LEU A 176 9.86 10.92 -5.54
N MET A 177 10.76 9.93 -5.55
CA MET A 177 10.71 8.81 -4.60
C MET A 177 10.80 9.29 -3.15
N THR A 178 11.61 10.32 -2.88
CA THR A 178 11.72 10.91 -1.54
C THR A 178 10.43 11.61 -1.14
N ALA A 179 9.80 12.36 -2.04
CA ALA A 179 8.52 13.01 -1.78
C ALA A 179 7.40 11.98 -1.51
N ILE A 180 7.42 10.87 -2.23
CA ILE A 180 6.43 9.78 -2.06
C ILE A 180 6.74 8.98 -0.80
N MET A 181 7.95 8.43 -0.62
CA MET A 181 8.22 7.47 0.46
C MET A 181 8.74 8.12 1.75
N GLY A 182 9.20 9.37 1.71
CA GLY A 182 9.92 9.99 2.84
C GLY A 182 9.11 10.08 4.12
N SER A 183 7.79 10.22 4.01
CA SER A 183 6.86 10.24 5.16
C SER A 183 6.18 8.90 5.43
N MET A 184 6.39 7.90 4.57
CA MET A 184 5.72 6.61 4.69
C MET A 184 6.19 5.86 5.93
N LYS A 185 5.25 5.51 6.80
CA LYS A 185 5.48 4.62 7.94
C LYS A 185 4.32 3.66 8.05
N THR A 186 4.62 2.37 8.12
CA THR A 186 3.60 1.33 8.34
C THR A 186 4.06 0.48 9.51
N ASP A 187 3.27 0.44 10.57
CA ASP A 187 3.49 -0.41 11.74
C ASP A 187 2.28 -1.33 11.90
N THR A 188 2.46 -2.60 11.55
CA THR A 188 1.38 -3.60 11.54
C THR A 188 1.67 -4.68 12.56
N THR A 189 0.73 -4.91 13.47
CA THR A 189 0.77 -6.02 14.43
C THR A 189 -0.34 -7.02 14.14
N PHE A 190 0.01 -8.29 13.98
CA PHE A 190 -0.92 -9.40 13.83
C PHE A 190 -1.12 -10.13 15.16
N MET A 191 -2.37 -10.25 15.59
CA MET A 191 -2.80 -11.12 16.69
C MET A 191 -3.36 -12.40 16.06
N LEU A 192 -2.69 -13.52 16.28
CA LEU A 192 -3.03 -14.80 15.67
C LEU A 192 -3.62 -15.79 16.69
N PRO A 193 -4.55 -16.66 16.28
CA PRO A 193 -5.19 -17.60 17.19
C PRO A 193 -4.30 -18.83 17.39
N GLY A 194 -3.93 -19.14 18.64
CA GLY A 194 -3.15 -20.33 19.00
C GLY A 194 -1.68 -20.03 19.29
N LYS A 195 -0.82 -21.06 19.21
CA LYS A 195 0.61 -20.96 19.54
C LYS A 195 1.45 -20.81 18.28
N VAL A 196 2.20 -19.71 18.17
CA VAL A 196 3.20 -19.51 17.11
C VAL A 196 4.34 -20.52 17.31
N VAL A 197 4.56 -21.38 16.32
CA VAL A 197 5.64 -22.39 16.31
C VAL A 197 6.73 -22.11 15.29
N GLU A 198 6.45 -21.25 14.31
CA GLU A 198 7.40 -20.77 13.32
C GLU A 198 7.21 -19.26 13.17
N GLN A 199 8.32 -18.53 13.18
CA GLN A 199 8.35 -17.08 13.03
C GLN A 199 9.50 -16.72 12.10
N GLY A 200 9.18 -16.22 10.91
CA GLY A 200 10.12 -15.65 9.96
C GLY A 200 10.46 -14.20 10.32
N ALA A 201 10.43 -13.29 9.36
CA ALA A 201 10.85 -11.89 9.51
C ALA A 201 9.93 -10.99 10.40
N PHE A 202 9.05 -11.58 11.21
CA PHE A 202 8.25 -10.84 12.17
C PHE A 202 9.03 -10.55 13.45
N GLN A 203 8.74 -9.43 14.10
CA GLN A 203 9.17 -9.12 15.46
C GLN A 203 8.09 -9.54 16.45
N LYS A 204 8.45 -10.23 17.53
CA LYS A 204 7.47 -10.60 18.57
C LYS A 204 7.19 -9.42 19.49
N THR A 205 5.91 -9.14 19.78
CA THR A 205 5.51 -8.11 20.73
C THR A 205 5.27 -8.70 22.13
N ALA A 206 5.25 -7.85 23.15
CA ALA A 206 5.06 -8.27 24.55
C ALA A 206 3.69 -8.94 24.80
N ASP A 207 2.65 -8.54 24.05
CA ASP A 207 1.31 -9.12 24.06
C ASP A 207 1.19 -10.40 23.21
N GLY A 208 2.31 -10.93 22.69
CA GLY A 208 2.35 -12.17 21.91
C GLY A 208 1.96 -12.01 20.44
N GLY A 209 1.76 -10.79 19.97
CA GLY A 209 1.54 -10.48 18.55
C GLY A 209 2.82 -10.56 17.71
N LEU A 210 2.63 -10.55 16.40
CA LEU A 210 3.68 -10.53 15.39
C LEU A 210 3.68 -9.20 14.66
N ARG A 211 4.74 -8.42 14.79
CA ARG A 211 4.88 -7.08 14.26
C ARG A 211 5.79 -7.05 13.03
N VAL A 212 5.39 -6.23 12.07
CA VAL A 212 6.21 -5.83 10.92
C VAL A 212 6.10 -4.32 10.77
N ALA A 213 7.26 -3.67 10.62
CA ALA A 213 7.35 -2.22 10.49
C ALA A 213 8.13 -1.87 9.22
N LEU A 214 7.58 -0.97 8.41
CA LEU A 214 8.18 -0.43 7.21
C LEU A 214 8.31 1.08 7.36
N GLU A 215 9.49 1.61 7.06
CA GLU A 215 9.76 3.05 7.07
C GLU A 215 10.36 3.44 5.73
N GLY A 216 9.70 4.32 4.99
CA GLY A 216 10.13 4.68 3.65
C GLY A 216 11.49 5.39 3.64
N SER A 217 11.87 6.09 4.72
CA SER A 217 13.22 6.63 4.89
C SER A 217 14.30 5.54 4.95
N LYS A 218 14.05 4.41 5.63
CA LYS A 218 14.95 3.25 5.66
C LYS A 218 15.02 2.57 4.29
N MET A 219 13.89 2.50 3.58
CA MET A 219 13.87 1.97 2.20
C MET A 219 14.70 2.85 1.25
N LEU A 220 14.59 4.18 1.34
CA LEU A 220 15.40 5.11 0.55
C LEU A 220 16.90 4.97 0.86
N GLN A 221 17.26 4.83 2.15
CA GLN A 221 18.65 4.58 2.54
C GLN A 221 19.19 3.23 2.02
N ALA A 222 18.36 2.19 1.99
CA ALA A 222 18.71 0.90 1.41
C ALA A 222 18.97 1.02 -0.10
N LEU A 223 18.11 1.75 -0.82
CA LEU A 223 18.29 2.04 -2.25
C LEU A 223 19.56 2.86 -2.51
N ASP A 224 19.82 3.91 -1.71
CA ASP A 224 21.04 4.72 -1.83
C ASP A 224 22.30 3.85 -1.69
N LYS A 225 22.30 2.91 -0.72
CA LYS A 225 23.42 1.97 -0.51
C LYS A 225 23.59 1.00 -1.68
N LEU A 226 22.49 0.44 -2.21
CA LEU A 226 22.51 -0.45 -3.37
C LEU A 226 23.08 0.26 -4.61
N MET A 227 22.68 1.51 -4.86
CA MET A 227 23.16 2.28 -6.00
C MET A 227 24.62 2.72 -5.87
N ALA A 228 25.15 2.74 -4.64
CA ALA A 228 26.58 2.93 -4.37
C ALA A 228 27.39 1.63 -4.53
N ASP A 229 26.77 0.44 -4.43
CA ASP A 229 27.45 -0.85 -4.49
C ASP A 229 27.73 -1.27 -5.95
N GLU A 230 28.99 -1.09 -6.37
CA GLU A 230 29.45 -1.47 -7.70
C GLU A 230 29.39 -2.98 -7.97
N LYS A 231 29.58 -3.83 -6.96
CA LYS A 231 29.50 -5.29 -7.13
C LYS A 231 28.06 -5.71 -7.40
N PHE A 232 27.12 -5.15 -6.65
CA PHE A 232 25.69 -5.35 -6.87
C PHE A 232 25.28 -4.92 -8.28
N LEU A 233 25.57 -3.67 -8.67
CA LEU A 233 25.21 -3.14 -9.98
C LEU A 233 25.88 -3.93 -11.12
N SER A 234 27.13 -4.32 -10.96
CA SER A 234 27.84 -5.15 -11.94
C SER A 234 27.18 -6.51 -12.11
N HIS A 235 26.77 -7.15 -11.01
CA HIS A 235 26.10 -8.45 -11.05
C HIS A 235 24.74 -8.37 -11.74
N ALA A 236 23.90 -7.39 -11.37
CA ALA A 236 22.59 -7.17 -11.99
C ALA A 236 22.73 -6.93 -13.50
N VAL A 237 23.64 -6.03 -13.91
CA VAL A 237 23.87 -5.71 -15.33
C VAL A 237 24.36 -6.93 -16.12
N LYS A 238 25.26 -7.74 -15.55
CA LYS A 238 25.75 -8.99 -16.19
C LYS A 238 24.66 -10.04 -16.32
N ALA A 239 23.74 -10.10 -15.35
CA ALA A 239 22.56 -10.96 -15.40
C ALA A 239 21.49 -10.47 -16.39
N GLY A 240 21.64 -9.27 -16.97
CA GLY A 240 20.62 -8.65 -17.81
C GLY A 240 19.40 -8.17 -17.01
N GLU A 241 19.54 -8.02 -15.70
CA GLU A 241 18.51 -7.50 -14.80
C GLU A 241 18.62 -5.97 -14.68
N ASP A 242 17.49 -5.27 -14.60
CA ASP A 242 17.47 -3.87 -14.16
C ASP A 242 17.87 -3.85 -12.69
N PRO A 243 18.92 -3.11 -12.25
CA PRO A 243 19.35 -3.12 -10.85
C PRO A 243 18.31 -2.58 -9.86
N MET A 244 17.31 -1.87 -10.36
CA MET A 244 16.16 -1.39 -9.60
C MET A 244 14.99 -2.41 -9.61
N GLU A 245 15.11 -3.49 -10.38
CA GLU A 245 14.09 -4.53 -10.52
C GLU A 245 14.71 -5.94 -10.39
N GLY A 246 13.87 -6.97 -10.45
CA GLY A 246 14.35 -8.35 -10.45
C GLY A 246 14.60 -8.95 -9.06
N LYS A 247 14.94 -10.24 -9.06
CA LYS A 247 14.93 -11.09 -7.87
C LYS A 247 16.05 -10.76 -6.90
N LEU A 248 17.21 -10.35 -7.41
CA LEU A 248 18.35 -10.00 -6.57
C LEU A 248 18.08 -8.70 -5.81
N ALA A 249 17.58 -7.68 -6.49
CA ALA A 249 17.17 -6.42 -5.87
C ALA A 249 16.06 -6.64 -4.83
N GLU A 250 15.05 -7.45 -5.16
CA GLU A 250 13.96 -7.82 -4.24
C GLU A 250 14.49 -8.50 -2.97
N LYS A 251 15.39 -9.47 -3.11
CA LYS A 251 15.97 -10.18 -1.96
C LYS A 251 16.79 -9.24 -1.07
N VAL A 252 17.69 -8.44 -1.66
CA VAL A 252 18.54 -7.53 -0.88
C VAL A 252 17.71 -6.43 -0.22
N MET A 253 16.71 -5.89 -0.92
CA MET A 253 15.77 -4.93 -0.33
C MET A 253 14.97 -5.55 0.81
N THR A 254 14.46 -6.78 0.65
CA THR A 254 13.75 -7.49 1.71
C THR A 254 14.64 -7.65 2.94
N GLN A 255 15.88 -8.10 2.75
CA GLN A 255 16.86 -8.26 3.84
C GLN A 255 17.17 -6.91 4.53
N MET A 256 17.38 -5.84 3.78
CA MET A 256 17.69 -4.52 4.34
C MET A 256 16.50 -3.89 5.07
N VAL A 257 15.27 -4.13 4.59
CA VAL A 257 14.05 -3.53 5.14
C VAL A 257 13.53 -4.32 6.34
N LEU A 258 13.50 -5.65 6.25
CA LEU A 258 13.03 -6.52 7.32
C LEU A 258 14.14 -6.92 8.31
N GLY A 259 15.41 -6.67 7.97
CA GLY A 259 16.56 -7.09 8.76
C GLY A 259 16.82 -8.61 8.74
N SER A 260 16.19 -9.34 7.83
CA SER A 260 16.26 -10.80 7.74
C SER A 260 16.08 -11.29 6.31
N ASP A 261 16.81 -12.34 5.94
CA ASP A 261 16.57 -13.11 4.71
C ASP A 261 15.38 -14.09 4.84
N ALA A 262 14.81 -14.23 6.04
CA ALA A 262 13.66 -15.08 6.25
C ALA A 262 12.42 -14.49 5.56
N PRO A 263 11.53 -15.34 5.01
CA PRO A 263 10.26 -14.87 4.47
C PRO A 263 9.41 -14.24 5.58
N LEU A 264 8.50 -13.36 5.20
CA LEU A 264 7.49 -12.80 6.11
C LEU A 264 6.42 -13.87 6.39
N ARG A 265 6.76 -14.89 7.18
CA ARG A 265 5.92 -16.07 7.41
C ARG A 265 5.79 -16.37 8.90
N ALA A 266 4.62 -16.86 9.30
CA ALA A 266 4.40 -17.42 10.63
C ALA A 266 3.49 -18.65 10.56
N LYS A 267 3.79 -19.67 11.35
CA LYS A 267 2.97 -20.87 11.49
C LYS A 267 2.42 -20.96 12.91
N VAL A 268 1.14 -21.24 13.01
CA VAL A 268 0.41 -21.33 14.27
C VAL A 268 -0.25 -22.70 14.38
N THR A 269 -0.10 -23.34 15.54
CA THR A 269 -0.65 -24.66 15.83
C THR A 269 -1.30 -24.68 17.22
N GLY A 270 -1.85 -25.85 17.59
CA GLY A 270 -2.53 -26.07 18.86
C GLY A 270 -4.03 -25.85 18.76
N GLU A 271 -4.67 -25.55 19.90
CA GLU A 271 -6.11 -25.31 19.95
C GLU A 271 -6.42 -23.93 19.35
N LEU A 272 -6.94 -23.94 18.11
CA LEU A 272 -7.28 -22.74 17.35
C LEU A 272 -8.66 -22.24 17.78
N LYS A 273 -8.71 -21.40 18.82
CA LYS A 273 -9.93 -20.73 19.27
C LYS A 273 -10.04 -19.32 18.67
N PRO A 274 -11.26 -18.83 18.35
CA PRO A 274 -11.46 -17.43 18.05
C PRO A 274 -10.90 -16.54 19.16
N LEU A 275 -10.20 -15.47 18.76
CA LEU A 275 -9.67 -14.48 19.70
C LEU A 275 -10.76 -13.53 20.21
N PHE A 276 -11.88 -13.47 19.50
CA PHE A 276 -13.06 -12.69 19.84
C PHE A 276 -14.30 -13.25 19.13
N ASP A 277 -15.49 -12.88 19.60
CA ASP A 277 -16.76 -13.23 18.97
C ASP A 277 -17.05 -12.28 17.79
N TYR A 278 -16.78 -12.77 16.58
CA TYR A 278 -16.96 -11.98 15.37
C TYR A 278 -18.41 -11.56 15.14
N GLU A 279 -19.37 -12.49 15.27
CA GLU A 279 -20.77 -12.22 14.98
C GLU A 279 -21.35 -11.19 15.95
N ALA A 280 -21.05 -11.33 17.24
CA ALA A 280 -21.53 -10.41 18.25
C ALA A 280 -20.93 -9.01 18.07
N GLU A 281 -19.61 -8.90 17.89
CA GLU A 281 -18.96 -7.60 17.71
C GLU A 281 -19.37 -6.92 16.38
N MET A 282 -19.44 -7.66 15.28
CA MET A 282 -19.86 -7.15 13.97
C MET A 282 -21.32 -6.67 14.01
N THR A 283 -22.24 -7.45 14.59
CA THR A 283 -23.65 -7.06 14.72
C THR A 283 -23.80 -5.77 15.51
N ASN A 284 -23.09 -5.66 16.63
CA ASN A 284 -23.07 -4.45 17.45
C ASN A 284 -22.51 -3.24 16.68
N ALA A 285 -21.40 -3.42 15.95
CA ALA A 285 -20.81 -2.37 15.12
C ALA A 285 -21.78 -1.92 14.02
N LYS A 286 -22.42 -2.86 13.33
CA LYS A 286 -23.39 -2.58 12.25
C LYS A 286 -24.61 -1.82 12.75
N ALA A 287 -25.13 -2.17 13.93
CA ALA A 287 -26.26 -1.45 14.55
C ALA A 287 -25.90 0.01 14.90
N ALA A 288 -24.67 0.28 15.33
CA ALA A 288 -24.20 1.62 15.68
C ALA A 288 -23.71 2.45 14.46
N MET A 289 -23.44 1.79 13.34
CA MET A 289 -22.74 2.39 12.19
C MET A 289 -23.45 3.61 11.63
N ALA A 290 -24.77 3.53 11.39
CA ALA A 290 -25.51 4.64 10.79
C ALA A 290 -25.44 5.92 11.65
N ALA A 291 -25.58 5.78 12.97
CA ALA A 291 -25.46 6.91 13.90
C ALA A 291 -24.04 7.49 13.92
N MET A 292 -23.01 6.63 13.87
CA MET A 292 -21.61 7.06 13.80
C MET A 292 -21.31 7.81 12.50
N PHE A 293 -21.73 7.28 11.34
CA PHE A 293 -21.56 7.91 10.04
C PHE A 293 -22.28 9.26 9.98
N GLY A 294 -23.50 9.34 10.53
CA GLY A 294 -24.25 10.60 10.66
C GLY A 294 -23.51 11.65 11.48
N LYS A 295 -22.94 11.27 12.64
CA LYS A 295 -22.13 12.19 13.47
C LYS A 295 -20.88 12.70 12.76
N LEU A 296 -20.23 11.85 11.96
CA LEU A 296 -19.06 12.21 11.17
C LEU A 296 -19.42 12.92 9.86
N GLN A 297 -20.71 12.99 9.51
CA GLN A 297 -21.22 13.46 8.22
C GLN A 297 -20.60 12.70 7.03
N ILE A 298 -20.32 11.41 7.21
CA ILE A 298 -19.94 10.50 6.13
C ILE A 298 -21.24 9.89 5.57
N PRO A 299 -21.47 9.89 4.25
CA PRO A 299 -22.64 9.23 3.69
C PRO A 299 -22.56 7.72 3.92
N LEU A 300 -23.68 7.07 4.27
CA LEU A 300 -23.71 5.63 4.56
C LEU A 300 -23.45 4.77 3.30
N GLN A 301 -23.84 5.27 2.14
CA GLN A 301 -23.57 4.66 0.85
C GLN A 301 -22.70 5.59 0.01
N PRO A 302 -21.88 5.07 -0.93
CA PRO A 302 -21.20 5.90 -1.90
C PRO A 302 -22.21 6.80 -2.58
N GLN A 303 -21.97 8.12 -2.59
CA GLN A 303 -22.68 8.97 -3.52
C GLN A 303 -22.25 8.53 -4.92
N ARG A 304 -23.20 8.09 -5.75
CA ARG A 304 -22.90 7.91 -7.17
C ARG A 304 -22.36 9.26 -7.65
N PRO A 305 -21.19 9.32 -8.30
CA PRO A 305 -20.80 10.55 -8.95
C PRO A 305 -21.97 10.95 -9.85
N ALA A 306 -22.44 12.18 -9.71
CA ALA A 306 -23.34 12.74 -10.70
C ALA A 306 -22.56 12.68 -12.01
N PHE A 307 -22.86 11.68 -12.85
CA PHE A 307 -22.31 11.67 -14.20
C PHE A 307 -22.67 13.04 -14.77
N PRO A 308 -21.69 13.82 -15.29
CA PRO A 308 -22.05 14.98 -16.08
C PRO A 308 -23.02 14.44 -17.14
N MET A 309 -24.25 14.97 -17.12
CA MET A 309 -25.25 14.68 -18.15
C MET A 309 -24.51 14.76 -19.47
N PRO A 310 -24.69 13.79 -20.39
CA PRO A 310 -24.07 13.88 -21.70
C PRO A 310 -24.32 15.29 -22.22
N MET A 311 -23.23 16.02 -22.48
CA MET A 311 -23.32 17.38 -23.01
C MET A 311 -24.28 17.30 -24.20
N PRO A 312 -25.27 18.21 -24.30
CA PRO A 312 -26.12 18.24 -25.46
C PRO A 312 -25.21 18.23 -26.69
N MET A 313 -25.35 17.18 -27.51
CA MET A 313 -24.57 17.04 -28.74
C MET A 313 -24.74 18.35 -29.50
N PRO A 314 -23.65 19.00 -29.95
CA PRO A 314 -23.80 20.14 -30.85
C PRO A 314 -24.60 19.64 -32.04
N THR A 315 -25.79 20.19 -32.22
CA THR A 315 -26.59 19.97 -33.42
C THR A 315 -25.72 20.41 -34.58
N LEU A 316 -25.30 19.45 -35.42
CA LEU A 316 -24.64 19.77 -36.67
C LEU A 316 -25.58 20.71 -37.44
N PRO A 317 -25.09 21.82 -38.01
CA PRO A 317 -25.90 22.62 -38.92
C PRO A 317 -26.38 21.68 -40.03
N GLU A 318 -27.68 21.69 -40.31
CA GLU A 318 -28.21 21.11 -41.53
C GLU A 318 -27.54 21.83 -42.70
N GLU A 319 -26.55 21.19 -43.32
CA GLU A 319 -26.09 21.61 -44.64
C GLU A 319 -27.18 21.23 -45.63
N ASP A 320 -27.79 22.25 -46.23
CA ASP A 320 -28.72 22.12 -47.36
C ASP A 320 -28.05 21.31 -48.47
N PHE A 321 -28.55 20.08 -48.70
CA PHE A 321 -28.29 19.26 -49.88
C PHE A 321 -29.45 19.34 -50.87
#